data_AF-A0A7W0NU41-F1
#
_entry.id   AF-A0A7W0NU41-F1
#
_cell.length_a   1.000
_cell.length_b   1.000
_cell.length_c   1.000
_cell.angle_alpha   90.00
_cell.angle_beta   90.00
_cell.angle_gamma   90.00
#
_symmetry.space_group_name_H-M   'P 1'
#
loop_
_entity.id
_entity.type
_entity.pdbx_description
1 polymer ?
#
loop_
_entity_poly.entity_id
_entity_poly.type
_entity_poly.pdbx_seq_one_letter_code
_entity_poly.pdbx_strand_id
1 'polypeptide(L)'
;MFDERKLRRENVLRAIKTYESTRPKHHPARSAFLIVSGQRLPAKLIVRLAFQDLTGQMPTSDQLTGGRASVRVLQNLGFDAVYDKPQPTANRNPKKNARRQAFKNVLAARWGEVKTEERLPGLCVPSLLGRNTMRTDLLQILLAIESMRGLHISGREQHALCCDFYLPVHKVIIAFDEKQHFTLLRAAGLKAYLSEVALGFPKERWIALCDEIRAGDNSPMYRDEQRAFYDSVRDILAPELGYKPVVRVFENDVAWEAEPENSPKVREVLDTIERLIN
;
A
#
# COMPACT_ATOMS: atom_id res chain seq x y z
N MET A 1 23.02 -5.82 -8.32
CA MET A 1 22.38 -4.75 -7.52
C MET A 1 23.09 -3.44 -7.87
N PHE A 2 22.36 -2.40 -8.27
CA PHE A 2 22.94 -1.09 -8.61
C PHE A 2 23.31 -0.37 -7.31
N ASP A 3 24.60 -0.23 -7.04
CA ASP A 3 25.11 0.43 -5.82
C ASP A 3 25.49 1.87 -6.13
N GLU A 4 24.70 2.82 -5.60
CA GLU A 4 24.84 4.26 -5.83
C GLU A 4 26.18 4.81 -5.34
N ARG A 5 26.87 4.11 -4.43
CA ARG A 5 28.22 4.48 -3.95
C ARG A 5 29.30 4.25 -5.00
N LYS A 6 29.01 3.48 -6.05
CA LYS A 6 29.95 3.23 -7.16
C LYS A 6 29.89 4.31 -8.24
N LEU A 7 28.84 5.13 -8.26
CA LEU A 7 28.75 6.24 -9.19
C LEU A 7 29.80 7.30 -8.86
N ARG A 8 30.41 7.84 -9.91
CA ARG A 8 31.34 8.96 -9.81
C ARG A 8 30.79 10.16 -10.56
N ARG A 9 31.38 11.32 -10.28
CA ARG A 9 30.99 12.59 -10.90
C ARG A 9 31.07 12.54 -12.42
N GLU A 10 32.04 11.81 -12.98
CA GLU A 10 32.23 11.67 -14.43
C GLU A 10 31.07 10.93 -15.10
N ASN A 11 30.50 9.91 -14.45
CA ASN A 11 29.35 9.17 -14.97
C ASN A 11 28.14 10.09 -15.13
N VAL A 12 27.93 10.97 -14.15
CA VAL A 12 26.81 11.94 -14.17
C VAL A 12 27.02 12.99 -15.25
N LEU A 13 28.25 13.50 -15.44
CA LEU A 13 28.54 14.43 -16.54
C LEU A 13 28.27 13.81 -17.91
N ARG A 14 28.67 12.56 -18.12
CA ARG A 14 28.35 11.83 -19.36
C ARG A 14 26.85 11.61 -19.51
N ALA A 15 26.15 11.30 -18.42
CA ALA A 15 24.70 11.16 -18.43
C ALA A 15 23.97 12.46 -18.81
N ILE A 16 24.42 13.62 -18.32
CA ILE A 16 23.88 14.93 -18.70
C ILE A 16 24.06 15.14 -20.20
N LYS A 17 25.29 14.94 -20.72
CA LYS A 17 25.58 15.09 -22.15
C LYS A 17 24.70 14.18 -23.01
N THR A 18 24.52 12.92 -22.60
CA THR A 18 23.64 11.96 -23.28
C THR A 18 22.18 12.41 -23.24
N TYR A 19 21.71 12.92 -22.10
CA TYR A 19 20.33 13.40 -21.98
C TYR A 19 20.08 14.62 -22.88
N GLU A 20 21.01 15.57 -22.92
CA GLU A 20 20.90 16.78 -23.75
C GLU A 20 20.90 16.46 -25.24
N SER A 21 21.70 15.48 -25.69
CA SER A 21 21.79 15.09 -27.10
C SER A 21 20.62 14.22 -27.55
N THR A 22 20.17 13.28 -26.72
CA THR A 22 19.17 12.28 -27.13
C THR A 22 17.74 12.62 -26.71
N ARG A 23 17.57 13.45 -25.67
CA ARG A 23 16.27 13.83 -25.09
C ARG A 23 15.31 12.63 -24.98
N PRO A 24 15.72 11.54 -24.29
CA PRO A 24 15.01 10.27 -24.36
C PRO A 24 13.59 10.43 -23.82
N LYS A 25 12.61 9.78 -24.45
CA LYS A 25 11.22 9.76 -23.97
C LYS A 25 11.18 9.20 -22.55
N HIS A 26 10.56 9.94 -21.64
CA HIS A 26 10.42 9.56 -20.24
C HIS A 26 9.16 10.19 -19.64
N HIS A 27 8.67 9.61 -18.54
CA HIS A 27 7.63 10.27 -17.76
C HIS A 27 8.18 11.54 -17.12
N PRO A 28 7.45 12.65 -17.15
CA PRO A 28 7.92 13.91 -16.59
C PRO A 28 8.20 13.77 -15.09
N ALA A 29 9.36 14.26 -14.66
CA ALA A 29 9.69 14.35 -13.24
C ALA A 29 8.77 15.39 -12.57
N ARG A 30 8.25 15.04 -11.39
CA ARG A 30 7.30 15.90 -10.64
C ARG A 30 7.92 16.61 -9.44
N SER A 31 9.00 16.05 -8.89
CA SER A 31 9.49 16.43 -7.56
C SER A 31 10.99 16.32 -7.38
N ALA A 32 11.74 15.76 -8.33
CA ALA A 32 13.16 15.47 -8.16
C ALA A 32 13.92 15.91 -9.40
N PHE A 33 14.76 16.94 -9.25
CA PHE A 33 15.43 17.59 -10.37
C PHE A 33 16.91 17.79 -10.12
N LEU A 34 17.70 17.68 -11.19
CA LEU A 34 19.08 18.13 -11.28
C LEU A 34 19.08 19.49 -11.98
N ILE A 35 19.83 20.46 -11.46
CA ILE A 35 19.95 21.80 -12.05
C ILE A 35 21.23 21.87 -12.89
N VAL A 36 21.08 22.11 -14.19
CA VAL A 36 22.20 22.33 -15.11
C VAL A 36 21.92 23.58 -15.92
N SER A 37 22.77 24.59 -15.82
CA SER A 37 22.63 25.87 -16.55
C SER A 37 21.23 26.49 -16.41
N GLY A 38 20.66 26.43 -15.19
CA GLY A 38 19.32 26.92 -14.89
C GLY A 38 18.15 26.02 -15.35
N GLN A 39 18.42 24.93 -16.07
CA GLN A 39 17.41 23.97 -16.48
C GLN A 39 17.21 22.87 -15.45
N ARG A 40 15.97 22.39 -15.34
CA ARG A 40 15.59 21.27 -14.47
C ARG A 40 15.56 19.96 -15.26
N LEU A 41 16.51 19.08 -14.99
CA LEU A 41 16.59 17.75 -15.57
C LEU A 41 16.00 16.71 -14.60
N PRO A 42 15.37 15.64 -15.10
CA PRO A 42 14.77 14.59 -14.27
C PRO A 42 15.83 13.80 -13.49
N ALA A 43 15.99 14.06 -12.19
CA ALA A 43 17.09 13.53 -11.38
C ALA A 43 17.22 11.99 -11.45
N LYS A 44 16.10 11.27 -11.30
CA LYS A 44 16.09 9.80 -11.32
C LYS A 44 16.53 9.26 -12.68
N LEU A 45 16.15 9.90 -13.77
CA LEU A 45 16.56 9.46 -15.11
C LEU A 45 18.05 9.73 -15.35
N ILE A 46 18.57 10.87 -14.90
CA ILE A 46 20.01 11.16 -14.98
C ILE A 46 20.83 10.11 -14.23
N VAL A 47 20.40 9.71 -13.04
CA VAL A 47 21.05 8.62 -12.29
C VAL A 47 21.00 7.28 -13.05
N ARG A 48 19.88 6.96 -13.73
CA ARG A 48 19.80 5.73 -14.57
C ARG A 48 20.79 5.76 -15.72
N LEU A 49 20.90 6.90 -16.40
CA LEU A 49 21.85 7.09 -17.50
C LEU A 49 23.29 7.02 -16.99
N ALA A 50 23.58 7.54 -15.79
CA ALA A 50 24.90 7.44 -15.18
C ALA A 50 25.26 5.98 -14.83
N PHE A 51 24.28 5.18 -14.39
CA PHE A 51 24.48 3.75 -14.20
C PHE A 51 24.65 2.99 -15.51
N GLN A 52 23.89 3.34 -16.55
CA GLN A 52 24.09 2.76 -17.87
C GLN A 52 25.51 3.03 -18.39
N ASP A 53 26.04 4.23 -18.17
CA ASP A 53 27.43 4.58 -18.47
C ASP A 53 28.43 3.76 -17.63
N LEU A 54 28.15 3.53 -16.34
CA LEU A 54 29.03 2.78 -15.45
C LEU A 54 29.04 1.26 -15.73
N THR A 55 27.89 0.66 -16.04
CA THR A 55 27.73 -0.80 -16.06
C THR A 55 27.37 -1.36 -17.44
N GLY A 56 27.11 -0.51 -18.43
CA GLY A 56 26.53 -0.90 -19.72
C GLY A 56 25.05 -1.27 -19.65
N GLN A 57 24.44 -1.29 -18.46
CA GLN A 57 23.05 -1.69 -18.26
C GLN A 57 22.24 -0.56 -17.64
N MET A 58 21.09 -0.24 -18.24
CA MET A 58 20.19 0.76 -17.69
C MET A 58 19.29 0.12 -16.61
N PRO A 59 19.37 0.54 -15.33
CA PRO A 59 18.44 0.03 -14.31
C PRO A 59 17.00 0.36 -14.67
N THR A 60 16.06 -0.51 -14.30
CA THR A 60 14.63 -0.17 -14.30
C THR A 60 14.33 0.88 -13.23
N SER A 61 13.16 1.51 -13.30
CA SER A 61 12.76 2.48 -12.27
C SER A 61 12.73 1.84 -10.87
N ASP A 62 12.33 0.58 -10.74
CA ASP A 62 12.15 -0.09 -9.45
C ASP A 62 13.49 -0.54 -8.83
N GLN A 63 14.52 -0.67 -9.66
CA GLN A 63 15.88 -1.01 -9.22
C GLN A 63 16.66 0.17 -8.65
N LEU A 64 16.16 1.40 -8.80
CA LEU A 64 16.74 2.59 -8.20
C LEU A 64 15.91 3.11 -7.04
N THR A 65 16.61 3.73 -6.10
CA THR A 65 15.98 4.46 -5.01
C THR A 65 15.07 5.58 -5.56
N GLY A 66 14.06 5.95 -4.77
CA GLY A 66 13.05 6.95 -5.19
C GLY A 66 13.66 8.33 -5.51
N GLY A 67 12.87 9.23 -6.12
CA GLY A 67 13.40 10.51 -6.61
C GLY A 67 14.16 11.36 -5.58
N ARG A 68 13.76 11.33 -4.30
CA ARG A 68 14.48 12.00 -3.21
C ARG A 68 15.89 11.44 -2.99
N ALA A 69 16.06 10.13 -3.12
CA ALA A 69 17.35 9.49 -2.94
C ALA A 69 18.26 9.76 -4.16
N SER A 70 17.71 9.78 -5.38
CA SER A 70 18.45 10.24 -6.57
C SER A 70 19.00 11.66 -6.40
N VAL A 71 18.23 12.58 -5.80
CA VAL A 71 18.70 13.95 -5.49
C VAL A 71 19.89 13.91 -4.51
N ARG A 72 19.82 13.10 -3.45
CA ARG A 72 20.93 12.96 -2.49
C ARG A 72 22.21 12.41 -3.13
N VAL A 73 22.09 11.42 -4.01
CA VAL A 73 23.24 10.87 -4.75
C VAL A 73 23.93 11.96 -5.56
N LEU A 74 23.14 12.76 -6.30
CA LEU A 74 23.67 13.86 -7.11
C LEU A 74 24.33 14.94 -6.24
N GLN A 75 23.71 15.32 -5.13
CA GLN A 75 24.28 16.27 -4.16
C GLN A 75 25.60 15.78 -3.58
N ASN A 76 25.68 14.50 -3.20
CA ASN A 76 26.92 13.90 -2.68
C ASN A 76 28.05 13.86 -3.71
N LEU A 77 27.72 13.85 -5.01
CA LEU A 77 28.67 13.95 -6.11
C LEU A 77 28.99 15.39 -6.52
N GLY A 78 28.50 16.39 -5.76
CA GLY A 78 28.79 17.81 -5.96
C GLY A 78 27.93 18.49 -7.02
N PHE A 79 26.73 17.96 -7.33
CA PHE A 79 25.78 18.59 -8.24
C PHE A 79 24.69 19.36 -7.49
N ASP A 80 24.22 20.44 -8.09
CA ASP A 80 23.02 21.14 -7.63
C ASP A 80 21.77 20.34 -8.03
N ALA A 81 21.07 19.79 -7.03
CA ALA A 81 19.86 19.02 -7.23
C ALA A 81 18.83 19.35 -6.15
N VAL A 82 17.56 19.37 -6.53
CA VAL A 82 16.45 19.82 -5.70
C VAL A 82 15.35 18.77 -5.62
N TYR A 83 14.75 18.66 -4.44
CA TYR A 83 13.57 17.84 -4.21
C TYR A 83 12.39 18.72 -3.77
N ASP A 84 11.49 19.00 -4.69
CA ASP A 84 10.24 19.70 -4.41
C ASP A 84 9.25 18.68 -3.84
N LYS A 85 8.82 18.85 -2.59
CA LYS A 85 7.74 18.00 -2.05
C LYS A 85 6.55 18.13 -2.99
N PRO A 86 6.05 17.04 -3.61
CA PRO A 86 4.87 17.14 -4.43
C PRO A 86 3.75 17.68 -3.56
N GLN A 87 3.08 18.74 -4.03
CA GLN A 87 1.79 19.15 -3.49
C GLN A 87 0.89 17.90 -3.45
N PRO A 88 0.19 17.63 -2.33
CA PRO A 88 -0.74 16.51 -2.28
C PRO A 88 -1.70 16.68 -3.44
N THR A 89 -1.64 15.78 -4.42
CA THR A 89 -2.58 15.80 -5.53
C THR A 89 -3.97 15.60 -4.92
N ALA A 90 -4.87 16.57 -5.12
CA ALA A 90 -6.28 16.40 -4.77
C ALA A 90 -6.74 15.03 -5.28
N ASN A 91 -7.25 14.21 -4.37
CA ASN A 91 -7.58 12.82 -4.65
C ASN A 91 -8.68 12.79 -5.72
N ARG A 92 -8.38 12.22 -6.90
CA ARG A 92 -9.11 12.47 -8.17
C ARG A 92 -10.53 11.86 -8.25
N ASN A 93 -11.05 11.27 -7.18
CA ASN A 93 -12.38 10.65 -7.19
C ASN A 93 -13.30 11.31 -6.13
N PRO A 94 -14.01 12.39 -6.49
CA PRO A 94 -14.94 13.09 -5.59
C PRO A 94 -16.01 12.18 -5.00
N LYS A 95 -16.52 11.22 -5.78
CA LYS A 95 -17.56 10.28 -5.34
C LYS A 95 -17.05 9.36 -4.24
N LYS A 96 -15.84 8.80 -4.40
CA LYS A 96 -15.21 7.96 -3.39
C LYS A 96 -14.99 8.73 -2.07
N ASN A 97 -14.52 9.98 -2.17
CA ASN A 97 -14.34 10.83 -1.00
C ASN A 97 -15.68 11.13 -0.31
N ALA A 98 -16.74 11.42 -1.08
CA ALA A 98 -18.07 11.67 -0.54
C ALA A 98 -18.62 10.44 0.22
N ARG A 99 -18.46 9.24 -0.34
CA ARG A 99 -18.88 7.98 0.30
C ARG A 99 -18.18 7.73 1.63
N ARG A 100 -16.85 7.80 1.63
CA ARG A 100 -16.03 7.60 2.84
C ARG A 100 -16.32 8.67 3.89
N GLN A 101 -16.56 9.91 3.47
CA GLN A 101 -16.94 11.00 4.37
C GLN A 101 -18.35 10.79 4.97
N ALA A 102 -19.32 10.35 4.16
CA ALA A 102 -20.66 10.03 4.64
C ALA A 102 -20.62 8.90 5.68
N PHE A 103 -19.89 7.82 5.40
CA PHE A 103 -19.69 6.74 6.37
C PHE A 103 -19.03 7.23 7.66
N LYS A 104 -17.98 8.05 7.58
CA LYS A 104 -17.35 8.68 8.75
C LYS A 104 -18.35 9.45 9.61
N ASN A 105 -19.25 10.21 8.97
CA ASN A 105 -20.26 10.98 9.68
C ASN A 105 -21.25 10.07 10.42
N VAL A 106 -21.69 8.97 9.79
CA VAL A 106 -22.55 7.96 10.44
C VAL A 106 -21.84 7.36 11.65
N LEU A 107 -20.58 6.94 11.49
CA LEU A 107 -19.78 6.40 12.59
C LEU A 107 -19.68 7.40 13.75
N ALA A 108 -19.41 8.68 13.44
CA ALA A 108 -19.21 9.70 14.44
C ALA A 108 -20.49 10.07 15.19
N ALA A 109 -21.62 10.10 14.49
CA ALA A 109 -22.93 10.34 15.08
C ALA A 109 -23.33 9.25 16.08
N ARG A 110 -22.94 8.00 15.84
CA ARG A 110 -23.30 6.85 16.69
C ARG A 110 -22.30 6.57 17.81
N TRP A 111 -21.01 6.63 17.52
CA TRP A 111 -19.96 6.12 18.41
C TRP A 111 -18.86 7.15 18.73
N GLY A 112 -19.07 8.42 18.37
CA GLY A 112 -18.22 9.54 18.80
C GLY A 112 -16.96 9.74 17.94
N GLU A 113 -15.78 9.75 18.55
CA GLU A 113 -14.55 10.07 17.82
C GLU A 113 -14.22 9.01 16.76
N VAL A 114 -13.94 9.46 15.54
CA VAL A 114 -13.50 8.61 14.42
C VAL A 114 -12.15 9.11 13.89
N LYS A 115 -11.11 8.30 14.06
CA LYS A 115 -9.81 8.53 13.43
C LYS A 115 -9.78 7.89 12.05
N THR A 116 -9.09 8.54 11.11
CA THR A 116 -8.95 8.08 9.71
C THR A 116 -7.49 7.90 9.35
N GLU A 117 -7.19 6.86 8.57
CA GLU A 117 -5.81 6.54 8.17
C GLU A 117 -4.85 6.40 9.38
N GLU A 118 -5.37 5.90 10.50
CA GLU A 118 -4.59 5.74 11.73
C GLU A 118 -3.67 4.51 11.63
N ARG A 119 -2.42 4.68 12.05
CA ARG A 119 -1.48 3.58 12.25
C ARG A 119 -1.56 3.13 13.70
N LEU A 120 -1.94 1.89 13.91
CA LEU A 120 -2.19 1.36 15.25
C LEU A 120 -0.91 0.79 15.87
N PRO A 121 -0.59 1.11 17.13
CA PRO A 121 0.57 0.56 17.81
C PRO A 121 0.56 -0.97 17.83
N GLY A 122 1.71 -1.58 17.54
CA GLY A 122 1.89 -3.04 17.51
C GLY A 122 1.34 -3.74 16.26
N LEU A 123 0.44 -3.11 15.51
CA LEU A 123 -0.13 -3.69 14.29
C LEU A 123 0.83 -3.46 13.11
N CYS A 124 1.86 -4.29 13.03
CA CYS A 124 2.89 -4.21 12.01
C CYS A 124 3.07 -5.53 11.25
N VAL A 125 3.59 -5.43 10.04
CA VAL A 125 3.97 -6.60 9.23
C VAL A 125 5.10 -7.37 9.94
N PRO A 126 4.95 -8.68 10.19
CA PRO A 126 6.01 -9.50 10.78
C PRO A 126 7.23 -9.54 9.85
N SER A 127 8.40 -9.92 10.38
CA SER A 127 9.59 -10.10 9.53
C SER A 127 9.31 -11.15 8.46
N LEU A 128 9.47 -10.76 7.19
CA LEU A 128 9.33 -11.65 6.04
C LEU A 128 10.62 -12.44 5.77
N LEU A 129 11.76 -11.98 6.30
CA LEU A 129 13.03 -12.70 6.25
C LEU A 129 13.11 -13.79 7.32
N GLY A 130 12.60 -13.52 8.53
CA GLY A 130 12.57 -14.44 9.67
C GLY A 130 11.43 -15.45 9.63
N ARG A 131 11.22 -16.15 8.51
CA ARG A 131 10.10 -17.09 8.34
C ARG A 131 10.09 -18.23 9.37
N ASN A 132 11.26 -18.68 9.78
CA ASN A 132 11.45 -19.68 10.83
C ASN A 132 10.98 -19.21 12.22
N THR A 133 10.89 -17.89 12.43
CA THR A 133 10.38 -17.27 13.66
C THR A 133 8.98 -16.69 13.49
N MET A 134 8.41 -16.78 12.30
CA MET A 134 7.04 -16.33 12.03
C MET A 134 6.06 -17.29 12.69
N ARG A 135 4.98 -16.74 13.25
CA ARG A 135 3.88 -17.53 13.79
C ARG A 135 3.29 -18.45 12.72
N THR A 136 2.97 -19.68 13.09
CA THR A 136 2.65 -20.77 12.16
C THR A 136 1.47 -20.48 11.23
N ASP A 137 0.40 -19.90 11.76
CA ASP A 137 -0.79 -19.48 11.00
C ASP A 137 -0.49 -18.38 9.97
N LEU A 138 0.26 -17.35 10.34
CA LEU A 138 0.71 -16.30 9.43
C LEU A 138 1.65 -16.86 8.36
N LEU A 139 2.52 -17.80 8.73
CA LEU A 139 3.40 -18.49 7.79
C LEU A 139 2.60 -19.33 6.80
N GLN A 140 1.58 -20.06 7.25
CA GLN A 140 0.71 -20.84 6.36
C GLN A 140 -0.03 -19.96 5.36
N ILE A 141 -0.56 -18.81 5.81
CA ILE A 141 -1.22 -17.83 4.94
C ILE A 141 -0.23 -17.26 3.93
N LEU A 142 0.97 -16.87 4.37
CA LEU A 142 2.01 -16.36 3.49
C LEU A 142 2.34 -17.39 2.40
N LEU A 143 2.59 -18.64 2.79
CA LEU A 143 2.93 -19.71 1.85
C LEU A 143 1.80 -20.00 0.86
N ALA A 144 0.54 -20.01 1.33
CA ALA A 144 -0.64 -20.20 0.47
C ALA A 144 -0.78 -19.09 -0.58
N ILE A 145 -0.48 -17.84 -0.22
CA ILE A 145 -0.48 -16.70 -1.15
C ILE A 145 0.66 -16.83 -2.16
N GLU A 146 1.89 -17.08 -1.69
CA GLU A 146 3.08 -17.13 -2.54
C GLU A 146 3.05 -18.31 -3.53
N SER A 147 2.52 -19.46 -3.12
CA SER A 147 2.44 -20.66 -3.96
C SER A 147 1.54 -20.48 -5.19
N MET A 148 0.58 -19.57 -5.15
CA MET A 148 -0.33 -19.31 -6.27
C MET A 148 0.39 -18.81 -7.53
N ARG A 149 1.52 -18.10 -7.35
CA ARG A 149 2.30 -17.53 -8.45
C ARG A 149 3.79 -17.87 -8.41
N GLY A 150 4.24 -18.59 -7.37
CA GLY A 150 5.65 -18.87 -7.14
C GLY A 150 6.47 -17.59 -6.86
N LEU A 151 5.83 -16.56 -6.30
CA LEU A 151 6.45 -15.27 -6.03
C LEU A 151 6.58 -15.04 -4.54
N HIS A 152 7.81 -14.81 -4.08
CA HIS A 152 8.05 -14.42 -2.71
C HIS A 152 7.76 -12.93 -2.50
N ILE A 153 6.96 -12.64 -1.48
CA ILE A 153 6.70 -11.28 -1.05
C ILE A 153 8.01 -10.70 -0.50
N SER A 154 8.43 -9.59 -1.08
CA SER A 154 9.45 -8.73 -0.48
C SER A 154 8.76 -7.48 0.06
N GLY A 155 9.15 -7.03 1.25
CA GLY A 155 8.42 -5.98 1.94
C GLY A 155 9.29 -5.23 2.92
N ARG A 156 8.72 -4.15 3.46
CA ARG A 156 9.33 -3.40 4.56
C ARG A 156 8.93 -4.09 5.85
N GLU A 157 9.87 -4.80 6.46
CA GLU A 157 9.66 -5.39 7.78
C GLU A 157 9.23 -4.32 8.78
N GLN A 158 8.38 -4.70 9.75
CA GLN A 158 7.85 -3.79 10.77
C GLN A 158 7.09 -2.60 10.19
N HIS A 159 6.63 -2.68 8.94
CA HIS A 159 5.77 -1.65 8.38
C HIS A 159 4.48 -1.57 9.19
N ALA A 160 4.25 -0.41 9.81
CA ALA A 160 3.03 -0.15 10.54
C ALA A 160 1.83 -0.13 9.59
N LEU A 161 0.86 -0.99 9.87
CA LEU A 161 -0.35 -1.13 9.07
C LEU A 161 -1.34 -0.03 9.45
N CYS A 162 -1.89 0.58 8.42
CA CYS A 162 -2.90 1.64 8.52
C CYS A 162 -4.31 1.06 8.40
N CYS A 163 -5.30 1.67 9.05
CA CYS A 163 -6.72 1.35 8.88
C CYS A 163 -7.47 2.54 8.28
N ASP A 164 -8.59 2.29 7.59
CA ASP A 164 -9.38 3.37 6.99
C ASP A 164 -10.10 4.20 8.05
N PHE A 165 -10.73 3.52 9.02
CA PHE A 165 -11.39 4.14 10.16
C PHE A 165 -11.07 3.38 11.46
N TYR A 166 -10.98 4.14 12.55
CA TYR A 166 -10.76 3.61 13.89
C TYR A 166 -11.64 4.35 14.90
N LEU A 167 -12.37 3.58 15.72
CA LEU A 167 -13.17 4.07 16.85
C LEU A 167 -12.37 3.87 18.14
N PRO A 168 -11.69 4.91 18.68
CA PRO A 168 -10.70 4.72 19.74
C PRO A 168 -11.28 4.20 21.05
N VAL A 169 -12.43 4.75 21.47
CA VAL A 169 -13.11 4.37 22.73
C VAL A 169 -13.49 2.90 22.73
N HIS A 170 -13.91 2.38 21.57
CA HIS A 170 -14.39 1.01 21.42
C HIS A 170 -13.34 0.03 20.90
N LYS A 171 -12.16 0.53 20.52
CA LYS A 171 -11.07 -0.24 19.89
C LYS A 171 -11.52 -1.02 18.64
N VAL A 172 -12.46 -0.47 17.87
CA VAL A 172 -12.96 -1.08 16.62
C VAL A 172 -12.19 -0.54 15.42
N ILE A 173 -11.67 -1.46 14.60
CA ILE A 173 -10.98 -1.16 13.35
C ILE A 173 -11.94 -1.46 12.20
N ILE A 174 -12.05 -0.53 11.26
CA ILE A 174 -12.86 -0.70 10.04
C ILE A 174 -11.99 -0.49 8.82
N ALA A 175 -12.04 -1.44 7.89
CA ALA A 175 -11.34 -1.40 6.61
C ALA A 175 -12.35 -1.42 5.44
N PHE A 176 -12.13 -0.53 4.46
CA PHE A 176 -12.90 -0.47 3.23
C PHE A 176 -12.18 -1.27 2.15
N ASP A 177 -12.83 -2.35 1.72
CA ASP A 177 -12.35 -3.17 0.63
C ASP A 177 -12.85 -2.62 -0.71
N GLU A 178 -11.93 -2.20 -1.56
CA GLU A 178 -12.22 -1.76 -2.92
C GLU A 178 -12.20 -2.95 -3.87
N LYS A 179 -12.81 -2.82 -5.06
CA LYS A 179 -12.82 -3.90 -6.07
C LYS A 179 -11.43 -4.50 -6.32
N GLN A 180 -10.37 -3.69 -6.26
CA GLN A 180 -8.97 -4.13 -6.44
C GLN A 180 -8.41 -5.02 -5.32
N HIS A 181 -9.05 -5.07 -4.13
CA HIS A 181 -8.63 -5.96 -3.03
C HIS A 181 -9.14 -7.40 -3.20
N PHE A 182 -10.15 -7.61 -4.05
CA PHE A 182 -10.77 -8.92 -4.27
C PHE A 182 -10.03 -9.72 -5.35
N THR A 183 -8.84 -10.21 -5.00
CA THR A 183 -7.96 -11.01 -5.86
C THR A 183 -8.01 -12.50 -5.49
N LEU A 184 -7.62 -13.39 -6.41
CA LEU A 184 -7.50 -14.83 -6.10
C LEU A 184 -6.45 -15.10 -5.01
N LEU A 185 -5.45 -14.23 -4.86
CA LEU A 185 -4.45 -14.30 -3.81
C LEU A 185 -5.07 -14.00 -2.44
N ARG A 186 -5.99 -13.02 -2.36
CA ARG A 186 -6.76 -12.74 -1.15
C ARG A 186 -7.66 -13.92 -0.77
N ALA A 187 -8.29 -14.56 -1.76
CA ALA A 187 -9.06 -15.79 -1.51
C ALA A 187 -8.17 -16.91 -0.93
N ALA A 188 -6.98 -17.13 -1.50
CA ALA A 188 -6.03 -18.13 -1.00
C ALA A 188 -5.63 -17.86 0.45
N GLY A 189 -5.35 -16.59 0.78
CA GLY A 189 -5.07 -16.17 2.15
C GLY A 189 -6.22 -16.46 3.11
N LEU A 190 -7.45 -16.05 2.76
CA LEU A 190 -8.65 -16.28 3.59
C LEU A 190 -8.95 -17.77 3.78
N LYS A 191 -8.74 -18.60 2.75
CA LYS A 191 -8.91 -20.06 2.82
C LYS A 191 -7.90 -20.73 3.77
N ALA A 192 -6.75 -20.10 3.99
CA ALA A 192 -5.72 -20.56 4.93
C ALA A 192 -5.95 -20.08 6.37
N TYR A 193 -7.02 -19.31 6.67
CA TYR A 193 -7.31 -18.90 8.04
C TYR A 193 -7.76 -20.11 8.86
N LEU A 194 -7.23 -20.20 10.08
CA LEU A 194 -7.72 -21.16 11.06
C LEU A 194 -9.21 -20.90 11.37
N SER A 195 -9.93 -21.96 11.74
CA SER A 195 -11.39 -21.92 11.98
C SER A 195 -11.80 -21.00 13.12
N GLU A 196 -10.91 -20.82 14.09
CA GLU A 196 -11.08 -20.12 15.34
C GLU A 196 -10.79 -18.62 15.26
N VAL A 197 -10.33 -18.12 14.10
CA VAL A 197 -10.07 -16.68 13.91
C VAL A 197 -11.39 -15.92 14.00
N ALA A 198 -11.49 -15.04 15.00
CA ALA A 198 -12.64 -14.16 15.16
C ALA A 198 -12.60 -13.05 14.10
N LEU A 199 -13.64 -12.96 13.26
CA LEU A 199 -13.73 -12.01 12.15
C LEU A 199 -14.95 -11.09 12.30
N GLY A 200 -14.78 -9.82 11.97
CA GLY A 200 -15.85 -8.83 11.88
C GLY A 200 -16.52 -8.78 10.51
N PHE A 201 -16.39 -9.84 9.71
CA PHE A 201 -16.95 -9.94 8.35
C PHE A 201 -17.19 -11.42 7.96
N PRO A 202 -18.14 -11.70 7.05
CA PRO A 202 -18.39 -13.06 6.57
C PRO A 202 -17.28 -13.55 5.63
N LYS A 203 -16.39 -14.41 6.15
CA LYS A 203 -15.21 -14.95 5.42
C LYS A 203 -15.58 -15.58 4.08
N GLU A 204 -16.60 -16.42 4.06
CA GLU A 204 -17.06 -17.17 2.89
C GLU A 204 -17.56 -16.23 1.79
N ARG A 205 -18.23 -15.14 2.19
CA ARG A 205 -18.67 -14.10 1.25
C ARG A 205 -17.48 -13.35 0.65
N TRP A 206 -16.47 -13.01 1.45
CA TRP A 206 -15.26 -12.35 0.94
C TRP A 206 -14.47 -13.25 -0.01
N ILE A 207 -14.41 -14.55 0.27
CA ILE A 207 -13.85 -15.55 -0.64
C ILE A 207 -14.64 -15.57 -1.96
N ALA A 208 -15.97 -15.64 -1.89
CA ALA A 208 -16.82 -15.64 -3.08
C ALA A 208 -16.63 -14.37 -3.93
N LEU A 209 -16.55 -13.19 -3.29
CA LEU A 209 -16.26 -11.93 -3.98
C LEU A 209 -14.90 -11.94 -4.68
N CYS A 210 -13.87 -12.54 -4.07
CA CYS A 210 -12.56 -12.71 -4.72
C CYS A 210 -12.62 -13.64 -5.94
N ASP A 211 -13.38 -14.74 -5.83
CA ASP A 211 -13.57 -15.71 -6.91
C ASP A 211 -14.43 -15.14 -8.06
N GLU A 212 -15.36 -14.22 -7.77
CA GLU A 212 -16.18 -13.51 -8.76
C GLU A 212 -15.43 -12.35 -9.43
N ILE A 213 -14.85 -11.44 -8.64
CA ILE A 213 -14.24 -10.20 -9.13
C ILE A 213 -12.90 -10.46 -9.81
N ARG A 214 -12.10 -11.38 -9.26
CA ARG A 214 -10.79 -11.80 -9.78
C ARG A 214 -9.90 -10.62 -10.19
N ALA A 215 -9.85 -9.60 -9.33
CA ALA A 215 -9.03 -8.42 -9.59
C ALA A 215 -7.53 -8.79 -9.67
N GLY A 216 -6.75 -7.91 -10.31
CA GLY A 216 -5.30 -8.01 -10.35
C GLY A 216 -4.64 -6.66 -10.67
N ASP A 217 -3.59 -6.33 -9.92
CA ASP A 217 -2.74 -5.16 -10.04
C ASP A 217 -1.29 -5.55 -9.70
N ASN A 218 -0.58 -6.09 -10.70
CA ASN A 218 0.76 -6.65 -10.54
C ASN A 218 1.89 -5.63 -10.68
N SER A 219 1.66 -4.35 -10.37
CA SER A 219 2.70 -3.32 -10.48
C SER A 219 2.90 -2.55 -9.17
N PRO A 220 3.94 -2.83 -8.35
CA PRO A 220 5.04 -3.76 -8.61
C PRO A 220 4.59 -5.23 -8.58
N MET A 221 5.43 -6.11 -9.11
CA MET A 221 5.15 -7.53 -9.44
C MET A 221 4.37 -8.32 -8.37
N TYR A 222 4.67 -8.06 -7.09
CA TYR A 222 4.13 -8.76 -5.91
C TYR A 222 3.08 -7.93 -5.13
N ARG A 223 2.54 -6.86 -5.71
CA ARG A 223 1.65 -5.91 -5.01
C ARG A 223 0.41 -6.61 -4.45
N ASP A 224 -0.21 -7.51 -5.21
CA ASP A 224 -1.43 -8.19 -4.77
C ASP A 224 -1.16 -9.22 -3.68
N GLU A 225 -0.02 -9.92 -3.76
CA GLU A 225 0.44 -10.82 -2.70
C GLU A 225 0.66 -10.05 -1.41
N GLN A 226 1.34 -8.90 -1.51
CA GLN A 226 1.59 -8.03 -0.37
C GLN A 226 0.28 -7.51 0.24
N ARG A 227 -0.66 -7.02 -0.58
CA ARG A 227 -1.98 -6.59 -0.11
C ARG A 227 -2.72 -7.72 0.60
N ALA A 228 -2.82 -8.89 -0.05
CA ALA A 228 -3.50 -10.05 0.50
C ALA A 228 -2.91 -10.49 1.84
N PHE A 229 -1.59 -10.50 1.97
CA PHE A 229 -0.92 -10.86 3.22
C PHE A 229 -1.13 -9.80 4.30
N TYR A 230 -0.96 -8.52 3.98
CA TYR A 230 -1.11 -7.43 4.97
C TYR A 230 -2.54 -7.34 5.51
N ASP A 231 -3.53 -7.60 4.67
CA ASP A 231 -4.90 -7.71 5.09
C ASP A 231 -5.11 -8.87 6.07
N SER A 232 -4.45 -10.01 5.86
CA SER A 232 -4.47 -11.12 6.82
C SER A 232 -3.77 -10.81 8.12
N VAL A 233 -2.64 -10.08 8.07
CA VAL A 233 -1.97 -9.62 9.29
C VAL A 233 -2.90 -8.73 10.11
N ARG A 234 -3.67 -7.83 9.49
CA ARG A 234 -4.66 -7.02 10.21
C ARG A 234 -5.73 -7.87 10.87
N ASP A 235 -6.32 -8.78 10.10
CA ASP A 235 -7.46 -9.58 10.56
C ASP A 235 -7.10 -10.46 11.76
N ILE A 236 -5.86 -10.99 11.78
CA ILE A 236 -5.46 -11.96 12.81
C ILE A 236 -4.76 -11.28 14.00
N LEU A 237 -3.90 -10.28 13.77
CA LEU A 237 -3.17 -9.64 14.87
C LEU A 237 -3.98 -8.61 15.64
N ALA A 238 -5.00 -8.01 15.03
CA ALA A 238 -5.78 -6.98 15.72
C ALA A 238 -6.44 -7.48 17.02
N PRO A 239 -7.17 -8.63 17.04
CA PRO A 239 -7.72 -9.18 18.27
C PRO A 239 -6.69 -9.42 19.38
N GLU A 240 -5.52 -9.93 19.03
CA GLU A 240 -4.46 -10.26 19.99
C GLU A 240 -3.81 -9.02 20.61
N LEU A 241 -3.80 -7.90 19.89
CA LEU A 241 -3.36 -6.60 20.38
C LEU A 241 -4.44 -5.88 21.20
N GLY A 242 -5.56 -6.55 21.49
CA GLY A 242 -6.66 -6.03 22.30
C GLY A 242 -7.62 -5.12 21.54
N TYR A 243 -7.60 -5.15 20.20
CA TYR A 243 -8.66 -4.55 19.38
C TYR A 243 -9.82 -5.54 19.19
N LYS A 244 -10.97 -5.05 18.73
CA LYS A 244 -12.05 -5.94 18.28
C LYS A 244 -11.68 -6.56 16.92
N PRO A 245 -12.29 -7.70 16.54
CA PRO A 245 -12.20 -8.24 15.17
C PRO A 245 -12.39 -7.15 14.11
N VAL A 246 -11.53 -7.17 13.08
CA VAL A 246 -11.56 -6.14 12.02
C VAL A 246 -12.89 -6.25 11.27
N VAL A 247 -13.60 -5.12 11.17
CA VAL A 247 -14.80 -5.00 10.34
C VAL A 247 -14.37 -4.65 8.93
N ARG A 248 -14.77 -5.47 7.96
CA ARG A 248 -14.53 -5.20 6.54
C ARG A 248 -15.82 -4.79 5.86
N VAL A 249 -15.75 -3.73 5.08
CA VAL A 249 -16.88 -3.21 4.30
C VAL A 249 -16.48 -3.23 2.84
N PHE A 250 -17.20 -3.97 2.00
CA PHE A 250 -17.01 -3.86 0.55
C PHE A 250 -17.55 -2.49 0.11
N GLU A 251 -16.68 -1.62 -0.42
CA GLU A 251 -17.01 -0.22 -0.73
C GLU A 251 -18.21 -0.07 -1.69
N ASN A 252 -18.49 -1.11 -2.48
CA ASN A 252 -19.61 -1.12 -3.44
C ASN A 252 -20.93 -1.67 -2.86
N ASP A 253 -20.95 -2.20 -1.64
CA ASP A 253 -22.19 -2.72 -1.04
C ASP A 253 -23.19 -1.61 -0.72
N VAL A 254 -22.67 -0.43 -0.38
CA VAL A 254 -23.45 0.67 0.17
C VAL A 254 -22.99 1.99 -0.44
N ALA A 255 -23.92 2.72 -1.03
CA ALA A 255 -23.73 4.12 -1.40
C ALA A 255 -24.05 5.02 -0.19
N TRP A 256 -23.14 5.08 0.79
CA TRP A 256 -23.32 5.81 2.06
C TRP A 256 -23.72 7.28 1.90
N GLU A 257 -23.37 7.90 0.78
CA GLU A 257 -23.72 9.26 0.42
C GLU A 257 -25.19 9.46 0.01
N ALA A 258 -25.91 8.38 -0.28
CA ALA A 258 -27.25 8.40 -0.87
C ALA A 258 -28.24 7.40 -0.24
N GLU A 259 -27.75 6.40 0.49
CA GLU A 259 -28.60 5.41 1.14
C GLU A 259 -28.95 5.81 2.59
N PRO A 260 -30.22 5.65 3.01
CA PRO A 260 -30.62 5.91 4.38
C PRO A 260 -30.09 4.83 5.33
N GLU A 261 -29.88 5.18 6.61
CA GLU A 261 -29.35 4.24 7.61
C GLU A 261 -30.20 2.98 7.82
N ASN A 262 -31.48 3.04 7.48
CA ASN A 262 -32.38 1.88 7.55
C ASN A 262 -32.33 0.99 6.30
N SER A 263 -31.45 1.24 5.32
CA SER A 263 -31.26 0.31 4.21
C SER A 263 -30.72 -1.03 4.74
N PRO A 264 -31.12 -2.19 4.18
CA PRO A 264 -30.69 -3.48 4.70
C PRO A 264 -29.17 -3.65 4.75
N LYS A 265 -28.45 -3.15 3.73
CA LYS A 265 -26.99 -3.26 3.66
C LYS A 265 -26.27 -2.29 4.59
N VAL A 266 -26.80 -1.08 4.78
CA VAL A 266 -26.30 -0.18 5.82
C VAL A 266 -26.46 -0.83 7.20
N ARG A 267 -27.66 -1.34 7.51
CA ARG A 267 -27.95 -2.00 8.79
C ARG A 267 -27.03 -3.20 9.04
N GLU A 268 -26.82 -4.06 8.06
CA GLU A 268 -25.92 -5.22 8.19
C GLU A 268 -24.51 -4.80 8.69
N VAL A 269 -23.97 -3.71 8.14
CA VAL A 269 -22.66 -3.18 8.55
C VAL A 269 -22.72 -2.58 9.95
N LEU A 270 -23.72 -1.73 10.22
CA LEU A 270 -23.85 -1.06 11.52
C LEU A 270 -24.12 -2.03 12.66
N ASP A 271 -24.97 -3.05 12.45
CA ASP A 271 -25.28 -4.10 13.42
C ASP A 271 -24.05 -4.97 13.70
N THR A 272 -23.17 -5.16 12.71
CA THR A 272 -21.91 -5.87 12.93
C THR A 272 -20.96 -5.06 13.82
N ILE A 273 -20.87 -3.74 13.62
CA ILE A 273 -20.09 -2.87 14.49
C ILE A 273 -20.68 -2.85 15.91
N GLU A 274 -22.00 -2.69 16.03
CA GLU A 274 -22.72 -2.64 17.30
C GLU A 274 -22.53 -3.93 18.13
N ARG A 275 -22.59 -5.10 17.49
CA ARG A 275 -22.32 -6.40 18.13
C ARG A 275 -20.89 -6.57 18.64
N LEU A 276 -19.91 -5.86 18.07
CA LEU A 276 -18.53 -5.91 18.54
C LEU A 276 -18.29 -4.94 19.70
N ILE A 277 -19.07 -3.86 19.77
CA ILE A 277 -18.98 -2.86 20.83
C ILE A 277 -19.57 -3.39 22.13
N ASN A 278 -20.76 -3.99 22.05
CA ASN A 278 -21.48 -4.59 23.17
C ASN A 278 -20.96 -6.00 23.50
#